data_AF-A0A7X7XED9-F1
#
_entry.id   AF-A0A7X7XED9-F1
#
_cell.length_a   1.000
_cell.length_b   1.000
_cell.length_c   1.000
_cell.angle_alpha   90.00
_cell.angle_beta   90.00
_cell.angle_gamma   90.00
#
_symmetry.space_group_name_H-M   'P 1'
#
loop_
_entity.id
_entity.type
_entity.pdbx_description
1 polymer ?
#
loop_
_entity_poly.entity_id
_entity_poly.type
_entity_poly.pdbx_seq_one_letter_code
_entity_poly.pdbx_strand_id
1 'polypeptide(L)'
;MVGAICLLFFLSSIAALLFETLWFVQASLAFGNSVWASALVLAGFVDGLGVGNAAALKARAISAGFLDAFPEASLWTGAGLDWMLVGIKPPLRTTPTKAIDRLWADPVMKAKLDALLLYGPAQLGAAFITDGTRLRDWIGAAPPFTDDRSKRLASRDTDIRPDFSLSVVFRNSPASAEDFNHREMIRHCLPEPSRQAALKQFPRQTAIDAIPANTYTLNLVPYLHRHLDDPDAVNAIFCMLKSATHDIWAIVAANQGKSPFDEWGFNTMALLVLTNGDFSQADRWLANTQLSAPSVYLPFRIYFHPRLGIDFPRAAGAAS
;
A
#
# COMPACT_ATOMS: atom_id res chain seq x y z
N MET A 1 5.04 37.12 -21.36
CA MET A 1 4.26 35.86 -21.27
C MET A 1 4.80 34.92 -20.18
N VAL A 2 6.10 34.61 -20.15
CA VAL A 2 6.71 33.72 -19.13
C VAL A 2 6.55 34.24 -17.69
N GLY A 3 6.78 35.53 -17.43
CA GLY A 3 6.64 36.10 -16.08
C GLY A 3 5.21 36.01 -15.51
N ALA A 4 4.18 36.18 -16.35
CA ALA A 4 2.79 36.02 -15.94
C ALA A 4 2.46 34.56 -15.58
N ILE A 5 3.05 33.60 -16.31
CA ILE A 5 2.90 32.17 -16.04
C ILE A 5 3.60 31.80 -14.72
N CYS A 6 4.82 32.27 -14.47
CA CYS A 6 5.52 32.06 -13.19
C CYS A 6 4.73 32.64 -12.00
N LEU A 7 4.14 33.83 -12.17
CA LEU A 7 3.29 34.45 -11.16
C LEU A 7 2.05 33.60 -10.87
N LEU A 8 1.41 33.03 -11.88
CA LEU A 8 0.25 32.14 -11.71
C LEU A 8 0.62 30.86 -10.95
N PHE A 9 1.77 30.25 -11.24
CA PHE A 9 2.26 29.08 -10.50
C PHE A 9 2.60 29.41 -9.05
N PHE A 10 3.25 30.55 -8.82
CA PHE A 10 3.56 31.04 -7.49
C PHE A 10 2.29 31.28 -6.66
N LEU A 11 1.31 31.97 -7.23
CA LEU A 11 0.02 32.23 -6.58
C LEU A 11 -0.80 30.94 -6.36
N SER A 12 -0.74 29.98 -7.28
CA SER A 12 -1.35 28.65 -7.11
C SER A 12 -0.73 27.88 -5.95
N SER A 13 0.59 27.99 -5.77
CA SER A 13 1.32 27.32 -4.68
C SER A 13 0.99 27.96 -3.33
N ILE A 14 0.85 29.29 -3.28
CA ILE A 14 0.35 30.00 -2.10
C ILE A 14 -1.09 29.59 -1.80
N ALA A 15 -1.96 29.48 -2.82
CA ALA A 15 -3.33 29.05 -2.63
C ALA A 15 -3.42 27.61 -2.09
N ALA A 16 -2.55 26.70 -2.53
CA ALA A 16 -2.46 25.35 -2.01
C ALA A 16 -2.03 25.33 -0.54
N LEU A 17 -1.01 26.10 -0.16
CA LEU A 17 -0.56 26.22 1.24
C LEU A 17 -1.62 26.84 2.14
N LEU A 18 -2.36 27.84 1.65
CA LEU A 18 -3.49 28.43 2.36
C LEU A 18 -4.60 27.39 2.55
N PHE A 19 -4.90 26.60 1.52
CA PHE A 19 -5.91 25.54 1.61
C PHE A 19 -5.51 24.45 2.61
N GLU A 20 -4.25 24.03 2.60
CA GLU A 20 -3.69 23.11 3.59
C GLU A 20 -3.84 23.66 5.02
N THR A 21 -3.44 24.92 5.24
CA THR A 21 -3.51 25.58 6.55
C THR A 21 -4.97 25.73 7.02
N LEU A 22 -5.88 26.11 6.12
CA LEU A 22 -7.31 26.24 6.43
C LEU A 22 -7.94 24.89 6.80
N TRP A 23 -7.57 23.82 6.10
CA TRP A 23 -8.01 22.47 6.45
C TRP A 23 -7.41 21.99 7.77
N PHE A 24 -6.15 22.31 8.08
CA PHE A 24 -5.58 22.06 9.40
C PHE A 24 -6.37 22.76 10.50
N VAL A 25 -6.76 24.03 10.30
CA VAL A 25 -7.58 24.78 11.26
C VAL A 25 -8.97 24.16 11.38
N GLN A 26 -9.64 23.86 10.26
CA GLN A 26 -10.98 23.31 10.25
C GLN A 26 -11.03 21.90 10.87
N ALA A 27 -10.05 21.05 10.57
CA ALA A 27 -9.93 19.72 11.16
C ALA A 27 -9.59 19.79 12.65
N SER A 28 -8.75 20.74 13.07
CA SER A 28 -8.46 20.96 14.50
C SER A 28 -9.67 21.48 15.26
N LEU A 29 -10.54 22.28 14.62
CA LEU A 29 -11.81 22.73 15.21
C LEU A 29 -12.85 21.61 15.29
N ALA A 30 -12.89 20.72 14.30
CA ALA A 30 -13.86 19.62 14.24
C ALA A 30 -13.47 18.43 15.15
N PHE A 31 -12.18 18.11 15.24
CA PHE A 31 -11.67 16.91 15.94
C PHE A 31 -10.80 17.21 17.16
N GLY A 32 -10.58 18.49 17.48
CA GLY A 32 -9.66 18.94 18.52
C GLY A 32 -8.19 18.90 18.10
N ASN A 33 -7.32 19.56 18.88
CA ASN A 33 -5.89 19.67 18.58
C ASN A 33 -5.12 18.42 19.06
N SER A 34 -5.37 17.28 18.41
CA SER A 34 -4.71 16.01 18.70
C SER A 34 -3.76 15.60 17.56
N VAL A 35 -2.70 14.87 17.89
CA VAL A 35 -1.73 14.29 16.93
C VAL A 35 -2.45 13.47 15.84
N TRP A 36 -3.61 12.89 16.17
CA TRP A 36 -4.46 12.12 15.26
C TRP A 36 -5.13 12.99 14.18
N ALA A 37 -5.52 14.22 14.50
CA ALA A 37 -6.08 15.16 13.52
C ALA A 37 -5.03 15.58 12.49
N SER A 38 -3.81 15.88 12.95
CA SER A 38 -2.70 16.20 12.05
C SER A 38 -2.29 15.02 11.16
N ALA A 39 -2.28 13.81 11.71
CA ALA A 39 -2.00 12.59 10.95
C ALA A 39 -3.08 12.30 9.90
N LEU A 40 -4.36 12.56 10.19
CA LEU A 40 -5.47 12.35 9.25
C LEU A 40 -5.42 13.35 8.08
N VAL A 41 -5.10 14.62 8.37
CA VAL A 41 -4.94 15.65 7.32
C VAL A 41 -3.74 15.34 6.43
N LEU A 42 -2.60 14.96 7.03
CA LEU A 42 -1.41 14.57 6.28
C LEU A 42 -1.63 13.30 5.46
N ALA A 43 -2.33 12.31 6.04
CA ALA A 43 -2.74 11.10 5.32
C ALA A 43 -3.68 11.43 4.16
N GLY A 44 -4.69 12.29 4.33
CA GLY A 44 -5.58 12.71 3.25
C GLY A 44 -4.88 13.48 2.13
N PHE A 45 -3.89 14.31 2.48
CA PHE A 45 -3.05 15.01 1.51
C PHE A 45 -2.13 14.04 0.73
N VAL A 46 -1.49 13.11 1.43
CA VAL A 46 -0.64 12.07 0.83
C VAL A 46 -1.48 11.07 0.00
N ASP A 47 -2.69 10.73 0.43
CA ASP A 47 -3.65 9.89 -0.29
C ASP A 47 -4.13 10.61 -1.57
N GLY A 48 -4.37 11.93 -1.50
CA GLY A 48 -4.64 12.77 -2.68
C GLY A 48 -3.47 12.86 -3.66
N LEU A 49 -2.24 12.93 -3.17
CA LEU A 49 -1.02 12.83 -3.99
C LEU A 49 -0.88 11.43 -4.62
N GLY A 50 -1.16 10.36 -3.86
CA GLY A 50 -1.14 8.98 -4.32
C GLY A 50 -2.14 8.72 -5.45
N VAL A 51 -3.37 9.24 -5.32
CA VAL A 51 -4.40 9.19 -6.37
C VAL A 51 -3.99 10.02 -7.60
N GLY A 52 -3.29 11.15 -7.41
CA GLY A 52 -2.79 12.00 -8.50
C GLY A 52 -1.58 11.43 -9.27
N ASN A 53 -0.85 10.47 -8.69
CA ASN A 53 0.41 9.94 -9.24
C ASN A 53 0.23 8.67 -10.10
N ALA A 54 -1.01 8.25 -10.37
CA ALA A 54 -1.35 6.99 -11.05
C ALA A 54 -1.12 6.97 -12.58
N ALA A 55 -0.02 7.55 -13.07
CA ALA A 55 0.42 7.39 -14.47
C ALA A 55 1.86 6.90 -14.48
N ALA A 56 2.11 5.67 -14.92
CA ALA A 56 3.48 5.12 -14.89
C ALA A 56 4.41 5.78 -15.94
N LEU A 57 3.88 6.54 -16.91
CA LEU A 57 4.67 7.52 -17.67
C LEU A 57 5.37 8.55 -16.76
N LYS A 58 4.71 9.02 -15.69
CA LYS A 58 5.30 9.91 -14.68
C LYS A 58 6.32 9.16 -13.83
N ALA A 59 5.98 7.94 -13.39
CA ALA A 59 6.88 7.10 -12.62
C ALA A 59 8.17 6.77 -13.39
N ARG A 60 8.09 6.51 -14.70
CA ARG A 60 9.25 6.29 -15.57
C ARG A 60 10.12 7.53 -15.70
N ALA A 61 9.53 8.71 -15.94
CA ALA A 61 10.28 9.96 -16.05
C ALA A 61 10.98 10.34 -14.72
N ILE A 62 10.28 10.19 -13.59
CA ILE A 62 10.84 10.43 -12.25
C ILE A 62 11.97 9.44 -11.97
N SER A 63 11.74 8.15 -12.21
CA SER A 63 12.75 7.11 -11.99
C SER A 63 13.98 7.33 -12.88
N ALA A 64 13.80 7.72 -14.15
CA ALA A 64 14.90 8.06 -15.04
C ALA A 64 15.75 9.22 -14.49
N GLY A 65 15.13 10.33 -14.07
CA GLY A 65 15.87 11.45 -13.47
C GLY A 65 16.55 11.06 -12.14
N PHE A 66 15.94 10.19 -11.35
CA PHE A 66 16.54 9.67 -10.13
C PHE A 66 17.78 8.82 -10.41
N LEU A 67 17.73 7.94 -11.42
CA LEU A 67 18.85 7.09 -11.81
C LEU A 67 20.01 7.87 -12.44
N ASP A 68 19.75 9.04 -13.02
CA ASP A 68 20.81 9.95 -13.46
C ASP A 68 21.59 10.56 -12.26
N ALA A 69 20.91 10.80 -11.14
CA ALA A 69 21.50 11.40 -9.94
C ALA A 69 22.16 10.38 -9.00
N PHE A 70 21.70 9.13 -9.02
CA PHE A 70 22.14 8.05 -8.13
C PHE A 70 22.55 6.80 -8.94
N PRO A 71 23.87 6.56 -9.12
CA PRO A 71 24.35 5.40 -9.86
C PRO A 71 23.91 4.07 -9.23
N GLU A 72 23.93 4.02 -7.89
CA GLU A 72 23.44 2.90 -7.09
C GLU A 72 22.03 3.22 -6.62
N ALA A 73 21.04 2.53 -7.18
CA ALA A 73 19.64 2.76 -6.85
C ALA A 73 18.82 1.47 -6.87
N SER A 74 17.74 1.47 -6.11
CA SER A 74 16.79 0.36 -5.99
C SER A 74 15.38 0.89 -5.78
N LEU A 75 14.41 0.04 -6.11
CA LEU A 75 13.00 0.26 -5.89
C LEU A 75 12.48 -0.72 -4.84
N TRP A 76 11.67 -0.22 -3.92
CA TRP A 76 11.08 -0.96 -2.82
C TRP A 76 9.57 -0.71 -2.76
N THR A 77 8.83 -1.65 -2.20
CA THR A 77 7.42 -1.50 -1.88
C THR A 77 7.27 -0.51 -0.72
N GLY A 78 6.42 0.50 -0.91
CA GLY A 78 6.02 1.46 0.13
C GLY A 78 4.72 1.05 0.81
N ALA A 79 3.99 2.03 1.34
CA ALA A 79 2.65 1.78 1.88
C ALA A 79 1.62 1.59 0.75
N GLY A 80 0.90 0.47 0.74
CA GLY A 80 -0.16 0.20 -0.23
C GLY A 80 0.34 0.14 -1.68
N LEU A 81 0.00 1.14 -2.49
CA LEU A 81 0.38 1.22 -3.91
C LEU A 81 1.61 2.08 -4.15
N ASP A 82 2.21 2.65 -3.12
CA ASP A 82 3.38 3.50 -3.27
C ASP A 82 4.66 2.69 -3.55
N TRP A 83 5.58 3.31 -4.28
CA TRP A 83 6.93 2.82 -4.46
C TRP A 83 7.92 3.76 -3.79
N MET A 84 8.97 3.18 -3.21
CA MET A 84 10.07 3.91 -2.61
C MET A 84 11.34 3.72 -3.45
N LEU A 85 11.87 4.82 -3.99
CA LEU A 85 13.19 4.86 -4.62
C LEU A 85 14.26 5.09 -3.56
N VAL A 86 15.26 4.23 -3.52
CA VAL A 86 16.41 4.34 -2.62
C VAL A 86 17.66 4.46 -3.48
N GLY A 87 18.39 5.55 -3.32
CA GLY A 87 19.62 5.85 -4.05
C GLY A 87 20.77 6.12 -3.10
N ILE A 88 21.95 5.59 -3.42
CA ILE A 88 23.17 5.76 -2.64
C ILE A 88 24.24 6.38 -3.54
N LYS A 89 24.90 7.41 -3.05
CA LYS A 89 26.10 7.95 -3.70
C LYS A 89 27.32 7.17 -3.20
N PRO A 90 28.19 6.67 -4.09
CA PRO A 90 29.43 6.02 -3.68
C PRO A 90 30.29 6.91 -2.75
N PRO A 91 31.11 6.32 -1.87
CA PRO A 91 31.35 4.88 -1.71
C PRO A 91 30.24 4.18 -0.91
N LEU A 92 29.90 2.96 -1.31
CA LEU A 92 28.99 2.08 -0.56
C LEU A 92 29.62 1.73 0.79
N ARG A 93 28.82 1.80 1.86
CA ARG A 93 29.25 1.45 3.22
C ARG A 93 28.55 0.18 3.67
N THR A 94 29.32 -0.73 4.27
CA THR A 94 28.76 -1.96 4.83
C THR A 94 28.02 -1.67 6.12
N THR A 95 26.73 -2.03 6.18
CA THR A 95 25.93 -1.92 7.38
C THR A 95 26.16 -3.16 8.27
N PRO A 96 26.57 -3.02 9.53
CA PRO A 96 26.67 -4.15 10.44
C PRO A 96 25.29 -4.75 10.73
N THR A 97 25.17 -6.08 10.89
CA THR A 97 23.89 -6.75 11.21
C THR A 97 23.22 -6.14 12.44
N LYS A 98 24.01 -5.86 13.48
CA LYS A 98 23.55 -5.22 14.72
C LYS A 98 22.90 -3.85 14.50
N ALA A 99 23.23 -3.13 13.42
CA ALA A 99 22.64 -1.82 13.13
C ALA A 99 21.20 -1.96 12.64
N ILE A 100 20.90 -3.01 11.86
CA ILE A 100 19.54 -3.31 11.39
C ILE A 100 18.70 -3.83 12.55
N ASP A 101 19.24 -4.76 13.35
CA ASP A 101 18.52 -5.34 14.48
C ASP A 101 18.13 -4.29 15.53
N ARG A 102 18.94 -3.24 15.68
CA ARG A 102 18.64 -2.10 16.57
C ARG A 102 17.34 -1.38 16.22
N LEU A 103 16.91 -1.39 14.96
CA LEU A 103 15.65 -0.77 14.55
C LEU A 103 14.44 -1.46 15.19
N TRP A 104 14.49 -2.78 15.36
CA TRP A 104 13.44 -3.54 16.04
C TRP A 104 13.66 -3.65 17.55
N ALA A 105 14.87 -3.35 18.04
CA ALA A 105 15.16 -3.29 19.47
C ALA A 105 14.67 -1.99 20.13
N ASP A 106 14.59 -0.88 19.38
CA ASP A 106 14.01 0.38 19.85
C ASP A 106 12.46 0.30 19.88
N PRO A 107 11.80 0.39 21.04
CA PRO A 107 10.34 0.28 21.14
C PRO A 107 9.58 1.31 20.31
N VAL A 108 10.10 2.53 20.16
CA VAL A 108 9.43 3.60 19.40
C VAL A 108 9.50 3.31 17.91
N MET A 109 10.68 2.90 17.43
CA MET A 109 10.86 2.51 16.03
C MET A 109 10.09 1.24 15.69
N LYS A 110 10.13 0.24 16.57
CA LYS A 110 9.36 -1.00 16.44
C LYS A 110 7.88 -0.72 16.27
N ALA A 111 7.28 0.15 17.09
CA ALA A 111 5.86 0.49 16.96
C ALA A 111 5.52 1.09 15.58
N LYS A 112 6.42 1.90 15.00
CA LYS A 112 6.25 2.45 13.64
C LYS A 112 6.38 1.37 12.57
N LEU A 113 7.34 0.46 12.71
CA LEU A 113 7.55 -0.65 11.78
C LEU A 113 6.39 -1.65 11.84
N ASP A 114 5.88 -1.96 13.03
CA ASP A 114 4.69 -2.79 13.23
C ASP A 114 3.46 -2.16 12.57
N ALA A 115 3.31 -0.82 12.63
CA ALA A 115 2.24 -0.10 11.92
C ALA A 115 2.37 -0.18 10.38
N LEU A 116 3.58 -0.43 9.87
CA LEU A 116 3.87 -0.70 8.45
C LEU A 116 3.89 -2.20 8.13
N LEU A 117 3.51 -3.07 9.08
CA LEU A 117 3.50 -4.53 8.95
C LEU A 117 4.90 -5.15 8.73
N LEU A 118 5.94 -4.43 9.16
CA LEU A 118 7.34 -4.86 9.12
C LEU A 118 7.75 -5.34 10.52
N TYR A 119 7.35 -6.56 10.86
CA TYR A 119 7.60 -7.21 12.15
C TYR A 119 9.05 -7.67 12.32
N GLY A 120 9.85 -7.68 11.26
CA GLY A 120 11.26 -8.05 11.35
C GLY A 120 12.12 -7.64 10.15
N PRO A 121 13.45 -7.71 10.30
CA PRO A 121 14.41 -7.29 9.27
C PRO A 121 14.33 -8.10 7.98
N ALA A 122 13.91 -9.36 8.07
CA ALA A 122 13.69 -10.21 6.91
C ALA A 122 12.55 -9.68 6.01
N GLN A 123 11.47 -9.17 6.60
CA GLN A 123 10.34 -8.63 5.85
C GLN A 123 10.71 -7.32 5.15
N LEU A 124 11.54 -6.49 5.80
CA LEU A 124 12.08 -5.29 5.15
C LEU A 124 12.83 -5.66 3.86
N GLY A 125 13.67 -6.69 3.90
CA GLY A 125 14.39 -7.17 2.71
C GLY A 125 13.47 -7.68 1.60
N ALA A 126 12.37 -8.35 1.95
CA ALA A 126 11.39 -8.84 0.98
C ALA A 126 10.57 -7.71 0.32
N ALA A 127 10.52 -6.52 0.91
CA ALA A 127 9.92 -5.35 0.25
C ALA A 127 10.73 -4.86 -0.96
N PHE A 128 11.90 -5.43 -1.25
CA PHE A 128 12.67 -5.11 -2.44
C PHE A 128 11.93 -5.52 -3.72
N ILE A 129 11.78 -4.57 -4.64
CA ILE A 129 11.21 -4.82 -5.96
C ILE A 129 12.34 -5.09 -6.94
N THR A 130 13.19 -4.09 -7.20
CA THR A 130 14.18 -4.16 -8.28
C THR A 130 15.41 -3.33 -7.98
N ASP A 131 16.50 -3.65 -8.66
CA ASP A 131 17.67 -2.77 -8.77
C ASP A 131 17.48 -1.70 -9.86
N GLY A 132 18.48 -0.82 -9.98
CA GLY A 132 18.54 0.19 -11.03
C GLY A 132 18.70 -0.34 -12.46
N THR A 133 19.16 -1.57 -12.66
CA THR A 133 19.35 -2.17 -14.01
C THR A 133 18.00 -2.60 -14.59
N ARG A 134 17.26 -3.47 -13.90
CA ARG A 134 15.91 -3.86 -14.33
C ARG A 134 14.95 -2.67 -14.26
N LEU A 135 15.17 -1.70 -13.36
CA LEU A 135 14.44 -0.44 -13.39
C LEU A 135 14.72 0.38 -14.67
N ARG A 136 15.97 0.46 -15.14
CA ARG A 136 16.31 1.09 -16.44
C ARG A 136 15.61 0.39 -17.60
N ASP A 137 15.58 -0.93 -17.60
CA ASP A 137 14.90 -1.70 -18.65
C ASP A 137 13.40 -1.39 -18.67
N TRP A 138 12.77 -1.29 -17.49
CA TRP A 138 11.36 -0.94 -17.36
C TRP A 138 11.06 0.53 -17.73
N ILE A 139 11.99 1.45 -17.45
CA ILE A 139 11.93 2.86 -17.87
C ILE A 139 11.94 2.95 -19.40
N GLY A 140 12.79 2.15 -20.05
CA GLY A 140 12.95 2.15 -21.50
C GLY A 140 13.42 3.51 -22.02
N ALA A 141 12.79 4.00 -23.10
CA ALA A 141 13.15 5.27 -23.74
C ALA A 141 12.49 6.50 -23.08
N ALA A 142 11.87 6.36 -21.90
CA ALA A 142 11.23 7.48 -21.23
C ALA A 142 12.27 8.54 -20.81
N PRO A 143 12.11 9.81 -21.24
CA PRO A 143 13.11 10.81 -20.93
C PRO A 143 13.03 11.24 -19.45
N PRO A 144 14.17 11.60 -18.82
CA PRO A 144 14.22 11.92 -17.40
C PRO A 144 13.42 13.19 -17.06
N PHE A 145 12.87 13.25 -15.85
CA PHE A 145 12.32 14.49 -15.33
C PHE A 145 13.46 15.47 -15.00
N THR A 146 13.37 16.69 -15.51
CA THR A 146 14.31 17.79 -15.23
C THR A 146 13.54 19.08 -15.02
N ASP A 147 14.08 20.03 -14.26
CA ASP A 147 13.45 21.32 -13.98
C ASP A 147 13.03 22.04 -15.28
N ASP A 148 13.95 22.06 -16.27
CA ASP A 148 13.73 22.63 -17.60
C ASP A 148 12.59 21.96 -18.41
N ARG A 149 12.17 20.75 -18.00
CA ARG A 149 11.17 19.94 -18.72
C ARG A 149 10.10 19.39 -17.79
N SER A 150 9.65 20.25 -16.86
CA SER A 150 8.64 19.94 -15.85
C SER A 150 7.31 19.39 -16.41
N LYS A 151 6.94 19.77 -17.65
CA LYS A 151 5.70 19.30 -18.30
C LYS A 151 5.67 17.80 -18.63
N ARG A 152 6.77 17.07 -18.44
CA ARG A 152 6.79 15.60 -18.54
C ARG A 152 5.90 14.90 -17.50
N LEU A 153 5.51 15.61 -16.44
CA LEU A 153 4.53 15.16 -15.44
C LEU A 153 3.09 15.56 -15.74
N ALA A 154 2.85 16.41 -16.75
CA ALA A 154 1.52 16.89 -17.08
C ALA A 154 0.73 15.80 -17.82
N SER A 155 -0.42 15.42 -17.27
CA SER A 155 -1.34 14.48 -17.89
C SER A 155 -1.88 15.07 -19.20
N ARG A 156 -1.87 14.29 -20.29
CA ARG A 156 -2.78 14.57 -21.43
C ARG A 156 -4.11 13.86 -21.13
N ASP A 157 -5.22 14.48 -21.49
CA ASP A 157 -6.60 13.96 -21.30
C ASP A 157 -6.86 12.57 -21.93
N THR A 158 -5.90 12.01 -22.68
CA THR A 158 -6.00 10.72 -23.37
C THR A 158 -5.25 9.56 -22.69
N ASP A 159 -4.61 9.75 -21.52
CA ASP A 159 -3.98 8.66 -20.78
C ASP A 159 -5.02 7.81 -20.03
N ILE A 160 -5.82 7.06 -20.79
CA ILE A 160 -6.84 6.13 -20.30
C ILE A 160 -6.16 4.90 -19.69
N ARG A 161 -5.86 4.93 -18.40
CA ARG A 161 -5.68 3.77 -17.49
C ARG A 161 -5.12 2.42 -18.05
N PRO A 162 -4.08 2.31 -18.90
CA PRO A 162 -3.52 1.00 -19.26
C PRO A 162 -2.38 0.60 -18.31
N ASP A 163 -2.01 1.47 -17.38
CA ASP A 163 -0.67 1.49 -16.77
C ASP A 163 -0.63 1.00 -15.32
N PHE A 164 -1.79 0.97 -14.65
CA PHE A 164 -1.91 0.35 -13.32
C PHE A 164 -1.53 -1.13 -13.37
N SER A 165 -1.95 -1.85 -14.40
CA SER A 165 -1.61 -3.27 -14.55
C SER A 165 -0.12 -3.48 -14.78
N LEU A 166 0.56 -2.59 -15.51
CA LEU A 166 2.00 -2.71 -15.79
C LEU A 166 2.85 -2.42 -14.56
N SER A 167 2.50 -1.41 -13.77
CA SER A 167 3.21 -1.12 -12.51
C SER A 167 3.03 -2.26 -11.51
N VAL A 168 1.81 -2.79 -11.36
CA VAL A 168 1.62 -3.87 -10.38
C VAL A 168 2.23 -5.19 -10.83
N VAL A 169 2.21 -5.53 -12.13
CA VAL A 169 2.96 -6.69 -12.66
C VAL A 169 4.46 -6.52 -12.43
N PHE A 170 5.00 -5.31 -12.61
CA PHE A 170 6.41 -5.04 -12.36
C PHE A 170 6.81 -5.22 -10.89
N ARG A 171 5.94 -4.80 -9.96
CA ARG A 171 6.13 -5.03 -8.52
C ARG A 171 6.18 -6.52 -8.20
N ASN A 172 5.21 -7.29 -8.68
CA ASN A 172 5.04 -8.69 -8.33
C ASN A 172 5.88 -9.66 -9.19
N SER A 173 7.03 -9.19 -9.70
CA SER A 173 7.88 -10.00 -10.57
C SER A 173 8.62 -11.09 -9.78
N PRO A 174 8.65 -12.35 -10.26
CA PRO A 174 9.45 -13.40 -9.64
C PRO A 174 10.95 -13.09 -9.67
N ALA A 175 11.40 -12.22 -10.58
CA ALA A 175 12.79 -11.79 -10.67
C ALA A 175 13.23 -10.92 -9.46
N SER A 176 12.32 -10.41 -8.63
CA SER A 176 12.66 -9.56 -7.48
C SER A 176 13.55 -10.28 -6.46
N ALA A 177 13.31 -11.57 -6.21
CA ALA A 177 14.14 -12.37 -5.32
C ALA A 177 15.55 -12.64 -5.91
N GLU A 178 15.63 -12.83 -7.23
CA GLU A 178 16.89 -13.02 -7.94
C GLU A 178 17.74 -11.74 -7.90
N ASP A 179 17.15 -10.61 -8.28
CA ASP A 179 17.82 -9.31 -8.26
C ASP A 179 18.31 -8.93 -6.85
N PHE A 180 17.54 -9.27 -5.81
CA PHE A 180 17.93 -9.05 -4.42
C PHE A 180 19.24 -9.77 -4.05
N ASN A 181 19.46 -10.98 -4.58
CA ASN A 181 20.63 -11.80 -4.23
C ASN A 181 21.89 -11.45 -5.04
N HIS A 182 21.71 -10.94 -6.26
CA HIS A 182 22.79 -10.81 -7.24
C HIS A 182 23.52 -9.45 -7.23
N ARG A 183 23.12 -8.47 -6.41
CA ARG A 183 23.64 -7.08 -6.55
C ARG A 183 24.51 -6.58 -5.41
N GLU A 184 25.53 -5.81 -5.80
CA GLU A 184 26.54 -5.27 -4.89
C GLU A 184 25.94 -4.32 -3.84
N MET A 185 25.04 -3.41 -4.22
CA MET A 185 24.42 -2.49 -3.27
C MET A 185 23.70 -3.20 -2.12
N ILE A 186 22.84 -4.18 -2.42
CA ILE A 186 22.14 -4.97 -1.40
C ILE A 186 23.14 -5.74 -0.53
N ARG A 187 24.23 -6.24 -1.12
CA ARG A 187 25.28 -6.94 -0.36
C ARG A 187 25.99 -6.05 0.65
N HIS A 188 26.11 -4.75 0.39
CA HIS A 188 26.68 -3.78 1.31
C HIS A 188 25.67 -3.33 2.37
N CYS A 189 24.41 -3.08 1.99
CA CYS A 189 23.40 -2.58 2.92
C CYS A 189 22.83 -3.64 3.85
N LEU A 190 22.75 -4.90 3.39
CA LEU A 190 22.16 -6.02 4.12
C LEU A 190 23.19 -7.16 4.22
N PRO A 191 23.65 -7.54 5.42
CA PRO A 191 24.55 -8.68 5.63
C PRO A 191 23.95 -10.01 5.18
N GLU A 192 24.81 -11.00 4.89
CA GLU A 192 24.40 -12.31 4.37
C GLU A 192 23.30 -13.01 5.20
N PRO A 193 23.38 -13.07 6.55
CA PRO A 193 22.31 -13.69 7.34
C PRO A 193 20.94 -13.01 7.14
N SER A 194 20.93 -11.68 7.06
CA SER A 194 19.71 -10.89 6.83
C SER A 194 19.17 -11.10 5.42
N ARG A 195 20.05 -11.22 4.41
CA ARG A 195 19.63 -11.51 3.03
C ARG A 195 18.99 -12.88 2.91
N GLN A 196 19.61 -13.92 3.48
CA GLN A 196 19.05 -15.27 3.47
C GLN A 196 17.71 -15.36 4.19
N ALA A 197 17.55 -14.63 5.31
CA ALA A 197 16.28 -14.53 5.99
C ALA A 197 15.23 -13.82 5.13
N ALA A 198 15.60 -12.73 4.44
CA ALA A 198 14.70 -11.99 3.55
C ALA A 198 14.25 -12.81 2.34
N LEU A 199 15.14 -13.59 1.72
CA LEU A 199 14.79 -14.47 0.59
C LEU A 199 13.65 -15.44 0.91
N LYS A 200 13.57 -15.91 2.16
CA LYS A 200 12.47 -16.78 2.63
C LYS A 200 11.14 -16.05 2.77
N GLN A 201 11.13 -14.72 2.82
CA GLN A 201 9.94 -13.90 2.98
C GLN A 201 9.36 -13.40 1.63
N PHE A 202 10.09 -13.55 0.52
CA PHE A 202 9.58 -13.16 -0.81
C PHE A 202 8.25 -13.84 -1.19
N PRO A 203 8.04 -15.16 -0.98
CA PRO A 203 6.76 -15.79 -1.30
C PRO A 203 5.58 -15.15 -0.57
N ARG A 204 5.78 -14.78 0.69
CA ARG A 204 4.80 -14.04 1.49
C ARG A 204 4.54 -12.65 0.91
N GLN A 205 5.59 -11.91 0.55
CA GLN A 205 5.44 -10.58 -0.07
C GLN A 205 4.71 -10.66 -1.42
N THR A 206 5.05 -11.65 -2.26
CA THR A 206 4.38 -11.93 -3.54
C THR A 206 2.89 -12.19 -3.35
N ALA A 207 2.50 -12.87 -2.28
CA ALA A 207 1.09 -13.10 -1.97
C ALA A 207 0.36 -11.80 -1.60
N ILE A 208 0.99 -10.94 -0.79
CA ILE A 208 0.44 -9.63 -0.43
C ILE A 208 0.30 -8.75 -1.69
N ASP A 209 1.34 -8.68 -2.52
CA ASP A 209 1.38 -7.85 -3.73
C ASP A 209 0.47 -8.37 -4.86
N ALA A 210 0.01 -9.62 -4.80
CA ALA A 210 -0.96 -10.16 -5.76
C ALA A 210 -2.36 -9.56 -5.61
N ILE A 211 -2.72 -9.06 -4.43
CA ILE A 211 -4.03 -8.45 -4.16
C ILE A 211 -4.22 -7.17 -4.99
N PRO A 212 -3.39 -6.11 -4.85
CA PRO A 212 -3.53 -4.91 -5.67
C PRO A 212 -3.40 -5.20 -7.17
N ALA A 213 -2.64 -6.23 -7.55
CA ALA A 213 -2.39 -6.61 -8.94
C ALA A 213 -3.65 -7.07 -9.66
N ASN A 214 -4.55 -7.67 -8.89
CA ASN A 214 -5.69 -8.39 -9.43
C ASN A 214 -6.99 -7.91 -8.77
N THR A 215 -7.03 -6.69 -8.22
CA THR A 215 -8.20 -6.15 -7.49
C THR A 215 -9.53 -6.35 -8.25
N TYR A 216 -9.50 -6.27 -9.59
CA TYR A 216 -10.70 -6.43 -10.43
C TYR A 216 -10.94 -7.85 -10.97
N THR A 217 -10.00 -8.78 -10.80
CA THR A 217 -10.03 -10.13 -11.40
C THR A 217 -9.89 -11.26 -10.38
N LEU A 218 -9.39 -10.97 -9.18
CA LEU A 218 -9.15 -11.94 -8.13
C LEU A 218 -10.39 -12.15 -7.28
N ASN A 219 -10.82 -13.41 -7.16
CA ASN A 219 -11.75 -13.78 -6.12
C ASN A 219 -10.99 -13.94 -4.80
N LEU A 220 -11.26 -13.06 -3.84
CA LEU A 220 -10.50 -12.97 -2.59
C LEU A 220 -10.72 -14.19 -1.68
N VAL A 221 -11.90 -14.82 -1.70
CA VAL A 221 -12.21 -15.98 -0.85
C VAL A 221 -11.31 -17.20 -1.14
N PRO A 222 -11.27 -17.76 -2.38
CA PRO A 222 -10.41 -18.89 -2.68
C PRO A 222 -8.93 -18.51 -2.65
N TYR A 223 -8.60 -17.22 -2.81
CA TYR A 223 -7.25 -16.73 -2.65
C TYR A 223 -6.80 -16.81 -1.19
N LEU A 224 -7.53 -16.16 -0.27
CA LEU A 224 -7.18 -16.16 1.15
C LEU A 224 -7.24 -17.56 1.78
N HIS A 225 -8.14 -18.44 1.34
CA HIS A 225 -8.15 -19.84 1.78
C HIS A 225 -6.85 -20.59 1.49
N ARG A 226 -6.17 -20.27 0.37
CA ARG A 226 -4.88 -20.87 0.01
C ARG A 226 -3.71 -20.36 0.84
N HIS A 227 -3.92 -19.30 1.63
CA HIS A 227 -2.89 -18.64 2.43
C HIS A 227 -3.19 -18.67 3.94
N LEU A 228 -4.15 -19.50 4.40
CA LEU A 228 -4.47 -19.62 5.84
C LEU A 228 -3.34 -20.23 6.66
N ASP A 229 -2.38 -20.87 6.02
CA ASP A 229 -1.15 -21.38 6.61
C ASP A 229 -0.16 -20.26 6.99
N ASP A 230 -0.34 -19.03 6.48
CA ASP A 230 0.41 -17.84 6.85
C ASP A 230 -0.54 -16.73 7.40
N PRO A 231 -0.92 -16.81 8.68
CA PRO A 231 -1.82 -15.85 9.31
C PRO A 231 -1.35 -14.40 9.21
N ASP A 232 -0.03 -14.18 9.21
CA ASP A 232 0.51 -12.85 9.15
C ASP A 232 0.42 -12.25 7.73
N ALA A 233 0.54 -13.07 6.68
CA ALA A 233 0.27 -12.65 5.30
C ALA A 233 -1.19 -12.23 5.14
N VAL A 234 -2.11 -13.04 5.67
CA VAL A 234 -3.55 -12.74 5.64
C VAL A 234 -3.85 -11.47 6.45
N ASN A 235 -3.24 -11.30 7.62
CA ASN A 235 -3.39 -10.07 8.41
C ASN A 235 -2.83 -8.84 7.67
N ALA A 236 -1.68 -8.98 7.01
CA ALA A 236 -1.10 -7.91 6.22
C ALA A 236 -2.02 -7.49 5.05
N ILE A 237 -2.66 -8.46 4.39
CA ILE A 237 -3.67 -8.21 3.36
C ILE A 237 -4.85 -7.42 3.96
N PHE A 238 -5.39 -7.82 5.12
CA PHE A 238 -6.50 -7.07 5.74
C PHE A 238 -6.13 -5.65 6.16
N CYS A 239 -4.91 -5.45 6.66
CA CYS A 239 -4.39 -4.13 7.00
C CYS A 239 -4.21 -3.26 5.75
N MET A 240 -3.64 -3.80 4.66
CA MET A 240 -3.52 -3.12 3.38
C MET A 240 -4.87 -2.69 2.83
N LEU A 241 -5.88 -3.54 2.99
CA LEU A 241 -7.25 -3.30 2.55
C LEU A 241 -8.03 -2.33 3.47
N LYS A 242 -7.37 -1.74 4.48
CA LYS A 242 -7.94 -0.80 5.47
C LYS A 242 -9.24 -1.34 6.12
N SER A 243 -9.35 -2.65 6.31
CA SER A 243 -10.51 -3.30 6.92
C SER A 243 -10.44 -3.15 8.44
N ALA A 244 -11.03 -2.13 9.06
CA ALA A 244 -11.07 -1.96 10.52
C ALA A 244 -12.34 -2.58 11.13
N THR A 245 -12.21 -3.32 12.23
CA THR A 245 -13.32 -4.04 12.90
C THR A 245 -14.15 -3.21 13.86
N HIS A 246 -13.80 -1.94 14.10
CA HIS A 246 -14.34 -1.18 15.24
C HIS A 246 -15.85 -0.87 15.15
N ASP A 247 -16.43 -0.81 13.95
CA ASP A 247 -17.83 -0.38 13.76
C ASP A 247 -18.68 -1.38 12.96
N ILE A 248 -18.42 -2.68 13.09
CA ILE A 248 -19.17 -3.74 12.37
C ILE A 248 -20.67 -3.62 12.60
N TRP A 249 -21.09 -3.42 13.85
CA TRP A 249 -22.51 -3.34 14.21
C TRP A 249 -23.16 -2.05 13.71
N ALA A 250 -22.43 -0.93 13.67
CA ALA A 250 -22.92 0.30 13.08
C ALA A 250 -23.11 0.16 11.55
N ILE A 251 -22.18 -0.53 10.87
CA ILE A 251 -22.28 -0.82 9.44
C ILE A 251 -23.46 -1.76 9.16
N VAL A 252 -23.62 -2.82 9.96
CA VAL A 252 -24.77 -3.74 9.81
C VAL A 252 -26.08 -2.99 10.04
N ALA A 253 -26.20 -2.21 11.11
CA ALA A 253 -27.39 -1.42 11.40
C ALA A 253 -27.71 -0.39 10.30
N ALA A 254 -26.70 0.31 9.78
CA ALA A 254 -26.87 1.31 8.73
C ALA A 254 -27.26 0.72 7.35
N ASN A 255 -27.13 -0.60 7.17
CA ASN A 255 -27.45 -1.28 5.92
C ASN A 255 -28.62 -2.27 6.04
N GLN A 256 -29.22 -2.43 7.23
CA GLN A 256 -30.46 -3.19 7.40
C GLN A 256 -31.59 -2.58 6.54
N GLY A 257 -32.22 -3.41 5.71
CA GLY A 257 -33.35 -3.01 4.85
C GLY A 257 -32.97 -2.44 3.47
N LYS A 258 -31.68 -2.33 3.14
CA LYS A 258 -31.22 -1.95 1.78
C LYS A 258 -31.36 -3.11 0.79
N SER A 259 -31.54 -2.79 -0.50
CA SER A 259 -31.71 -3.79 -1.55
C SER A 259 -30.41 -4.56 -1.81
N PRO A 260 -30.45 -5.88 -2.06
CA PRO A 260 -29.28 -6.65 -2.47
C PRO A 260 -28.73 -6.26 -3.85
N PHE A 261 -29.44 -5.41 -4.60
CA PHE A 261 -29.03 -4.92 -5.92
C PHE A 261 -28.44 -3.50 -5.93
N ASP A 262 -28.35 -2.84 -4.77
CA ASP A 262 -27.58 -1.60 -4.65
C ASP A 262 -26.08 -1.90 -4.72
N GLU A 263 -25.23 -0.89 -4.95
CA GLU A 263 -23.76 -0.98 -5.17
C GLU A 263 -22.96 -1.63 -4.00
N TRP A 264 -23.65 -2.16 -2.98
CA TRP A 264 -23.12 -2.73 -1.74
C TRP A 264 -23.93 -3.95 -1.24
N GLY A 265 -24.86 -4.47 -2.05
CA GLY A 265 -25.83 -5.48 -1.62
C GLY A 265 -25.20 -6.82 -1.23
N PHE A 266 -24.24 -7.34 -2.03
CA PHE A 266 -23.53 -8.59 -1.72
C PHE A 266 -22.73 -8.51 -0.40
N ASN A 267 -22.05 -7.40 -0.14
CA ASN A 267 -21.31 -7.16 1.11
C ASN A 267 -22.23 -7.13 2.33
N THR A 268 -23.35 -6.43 2.21
CA THR A 268 -24.34 -6.30 3.27
C THR A 268 -24.95 -7.66 3.60
N MET A 269 -25.29 -8.46 2.59
CA MET A 269 -25.81 -9.81 2.79
C MET A 269 -24.76 -10.73 3.41
N ALA A 270 -23.50 -10.64 2.97
CA ALA A 270 -22.41 -11.38 3.61
C ALA A 270 -22.27 -11.03 5.09
N LEU A 271 -22.30 -9.74 5.46
CA LEU A 271 -22.23 -9.27 6.85
C LEU A 271 -23.42 -9.77 7.69
N LEU A 272 -24.65 -9.70 7.16
CA LEU A 272 -25.86 -10.13 7.86
C LEU A 272 -25.87 -11.63 8.13
N VAL A 273 -25.39 -12.42 7.18
CA VAL A 273 -25.30 -13.87 7.32
C VAL A 273 -24.14 -14.25 8.26
N LEU A 274 -23.00 -13.55 8.19
CA LEU A 274 -21.84 -13.76 9.08
C LEU A 274 -22.15 -13.42 10.55
N THR A 275 -22.92 -12.36 10.80
CA THR A 275 -23.36 -12.01 12.16
C THR A 275 -24.29 -13.06 12.77
N ASN A 276 -25.01 -13.81 11.93
CA ASN A 276 -25.81 -14.96 12.34
C ASN A 276 -25.03 -16.30 12.37
N GLY A 277 -23.74 -16.30 12.03
CA GLY A 277 -22.87 -17.48 12.09
C GLY A 277 -22.99 -18.45 10.90
N ASP A 278 -23.69 -18.08 9.82
CA ASP A 278 -23.88 -18.97 8.66
C ASP A 278 -22.78 -18.78 7.61
N PHE A 279 -21.62 -19.36 7.85
CA PHE A 279 -20.46 -19.23 6.96
C PHE A 279 -20.70 -19.82 5.55
N SER A 280 -21.55 -20.84 5.44
CA SER A 280 -21.91 -21.48 4.17
C SER A 280 -22.64 -20.53 3.22
N GLN A 281 -23.58 -19.75 3.73
CA GLN A 281 -24.25 -18.74 2.93
C GLN A 281 -23.35 -17.54 2.65
N ALA A 282 -22.49 -17.17 3.61
CA ALA A 282 -21.54 -16.06 3.44
C ALA A 282 -20.59 -16.27 2.25
N ASP A 283 -20.14 -17.51 1.99
CA ASP A 283 -19.29 -17.84 0.85
C ASP A 283 -19.93 -17.46 -0.50
N ARG A 284 -21.23 -17.72 -0.66
CA ARG A 284 -21.95 -17.40 -1.90
C ARG A 284 -22.05 -15.89 -2.13
N TRP A 285 -22.27 -15.13 -1.07
CA TRP A 285 -22.32 -13.67 -1.15
C TRP A 285 -20.93 -13.06 -1.41
N LEU A 286 -19.91 -13.54 -0.71
CA LEU A 286 -18.53 -13.05 -0.86
C LEU A 286 -17.92 -13.38 -2.22
N ALA A 287 -18.24 -14.55 -2.80
CA ALA A 287 -17.76 -14.94 -4.12
C ALA A 287 -18.23 -14.00 -5.25
N ASN A 288 -19.34 -13.29 -5.04
CA ASN A 288 -19.94 -12.36 -6.02
C ASN A 288 -19.64 -10.89 -5.68
N THR A 289 -18.82 -10.62 -4.67
CA THR A 289 -18.51 -9.27 -4.24
C THR A 289 -17.37 -8.68 -5.08
N GLN A 290 -17.57 -7.48 -5.64
CA GLN A 290 -16.51 -6.74 -6.33
C GLN A 290 -15.72 -5.87 -5.36
N LEU A 291 -14.39 -5.89 -5.49
CA LEU A 291 -13.46 -5.16 -4.63
C LEU A 291 -13.31 -3.71 -5.13
N SER A 292 -14.23 -2.83 -4.75
CA SER A 292 -14.23 -1.43 -5.20
C SER A 292 -13.80 -0.41 -4.13
N ALA A 293 -13.93 -0.71 -2.84
CA ALA A 293 -13.52 0.19 -1.76
C ALA A 293 -13.09 -0.53 -0.47
N PRO A 294 -12.33 0.14 0.43
CA PRO A 294 -11.92 -0.38 1.74
C PRO A 294 -13.02 -1.01 2.62
N SER A 295 -14.24 -0.46 2.59
CA SER A 295 -15.37 -0.97 3.39
C SER A 295 -15.88 -2.34 2.91
N VAL A 296 -15.58 -2.73 1.67
CA VAL A 296 -15.94 -4.04 1.07
C VAL A 296 -15.21 -5.18 1.78
N TYR A 297 -14.04 -4.93 2.38
CA TYR A 297 -13.17 -5.99 2.91
C TYR A 297 -13.50 -6.42 4.35
N LEU A 298 -14.46 -5.75 4.99
CA LEU A 298 -14.90 -6.06 6.36
C LEU A 298 -15.55 -7.45 6.48
N PRO A 299 -16.54 -7.84 5.64
CA PRO A 299 -17.09 -9.19 5.69
C PRO A 299 -16.03 -10.29 5.48
N PHE A 300 -15.04 -10.07 4.62
CA PHE A 300 -13.93 -11.02 4.45
C PHE A 300 -13.13 -11.18 5.75
N ARG A 301 -12.81 -10.07 6.44
CA ARG A 301 -12.09 -10.12 7.73
C ARG A 301 -12.85 -10.94 8.77
N ILE A 302 -14.16 -10.73 8.89
CA ILE A 302 -15.03 -11.48 9.81
C ILE A 302 -15.09 -12.96 9.42
N TYR A 303 -15.23 -13.25 8.13
CA TYR A 303 -15.27 -14.62 7.62
C TYR A 303 -13.99 -15.41 7.96
N PHE A 304 -12.82 -14.78 7.86
CA PHE A 304 -11.53 -15.45 8.05
C PHE A 304 -11.00 -15.46 9.48
N HIS A 305 -11.39 -14.52 10.35
CA HIS A 305 -10.90 -14.46 11.74
C HIS A 305 -11.03 -15.78 12.53
N PRO A 306 -12.20 -16.45 12.56
CA PRO A 306 -12.33 -17.74 13.24
C PRO A 306 -11.45 -18.84 12.64
N ARG A 307 -11.19 -18.78 11.33
CA ARG A 307 -10.33 -19.73 10.60
C ARG A 307 -8.83 -19.51 10.89
N LEU A 308 -8.48 -18.32 11.38
CA LEU A 308 -7.15 -17.95 11.83
C LEU A 308 -6.97 -18.16 13.36
N GLY A 309 -7.97 -18.69 14.05
CA GLY A 309 -7.95 -18.84 15.52
C GLY A 309 -8.06 -17.51 16.27
N ILE A 310 -8.57 -16.45 15.62
CA ILE A 310 -8.79 -15.15 16.24
C ILE A 310 -10.25 -15.06 16.69
N ASP A 311 -10.46 -14.92 18.00
CA ASP A 311 -11.79 -14.80 18.57
C ASP A 311 -12.45 -13.46 18.22
N PHE A 312 -13.69 -13.54 17.74
CA PHE A 312 -14.47 -12.37 17.38
C PHE A 312 -15.27 -11.88 18.59
N PRO A 313 -15.29 -10.57 18.89
CA PRO A 313 -16.16 -10.03 19.93
C PRO A 313 -17.63 -10.23 19.51
N ARG A 314 -18.31 -11.19 20.14
CA ARG A 314 -19.76 -11.35 20.04
C ARG A 314 -20.41 -10.10 20.63
N ALA A 315 -21.50 -9.62 20.02
CA ALA A 315 -22.27 -8.52 20.58
C ALA A 315 -22.66 -8.86 22.03
N ALA A 316 -22.29 -7.99 22.97
CA ALA A 316 -22.81 -8.06 24.33
C ALA A 316 -24.31 -7.75 24.26
N GLY A 317 -25.15 -8.78 24.35
CA GLY A 317 -26.61 -8.60 24.41
C GLY A 317 -27.49 -9.62 23.67
N ALA A 318 -26.94 -10.63 22.99
CA ALA A 318 -27.74 -11.72 22.45
C ALA A 318 -27.53 -13.01 23.26
N ALA A 319 -27.97 -12.98 24.53
CA ALA A 319 -28.15 -14.18 25.34
C ALA A 319 -29.61 -14.20 25.81
N SER A 320 -30.31 -15.25 25.36
CA SER A 320 -31.64 -15.77 25.77
C SER A 320 -32.80 -14.79 25.85
#